data_AF-D3UXT1-F1
#
_entry.id   AF-D3UXT1-F1
#
_cell.length_a   1.000
_cell.length_b   1.000
_cell.length_c   1.000
_cell.angle_alpha   90.00
_cell.angle_beta   90.00
_cell.angle_gamma   90.00
#
_symmetry.space_group_name_H-M   'P 1'
#
loop_
_entity.id
_entity.type
_entity.pdbx_description
1 polymer ?
#
loop_
_entity_poly.entity_id
_entity_poly.type
_entity_poly.pdbx_seq_one_letter_code
_entity_poly.pdbx_strand_id
1 'polypeptide(L)'
;MGLLQRIGQRRSGLTFALLIVLSLTGVYLYHSFNSREPAEIALVIGEPYEAMRQRSSAKISPPYDNSIGFRIPKTDARLRFIDPKYGFITPPARFLVMY
;
A
#
# COMPACT_ATOMS: atom_id res chain seq x y z
N MET A 1 -3.75 25.46 50.41
CA MET A 1 -3.11 25.33 49.09
C MET A 1 -3.70 24.16 48.26
N GLY A 2 -5.00 24.13 47.94
CA GLY A 2 -5.62 22.97 47.25
C GLY A 2 -6.20 23.22 45.85
N LEU A 3 -6.52 24.48 45.52
CA LEU A 3 -7.20 24.83 44.27
C LEU A 3 -6.25 24.86 43.06
N LEU A 4 -5.04 25.41 43.24
CA LEU A 4 -4.01 25.45 42.20
C LEU A 4 -3.50 24.04 41.83
N GLN A 5 -3.40 23.15 42.82
CA GLN A 5 -2.94 21.77 42.64
C GLN A 5 -3.94 20.93 41.84
N ARG A 6 -5.26 21.10 42.07
CA ARG A 6 -6.33 20.48 41.27
C ARG A 6 -6.35 20.96 39.81
N ILE A 7 -6.06 22.23 39.56
CA ILE A 7 -6.03 22.80 38.20
C ILE A 7 -4.83 22.26 37.42
N GLY A 8 -3.65 22.16 38.04
CA GLY A 8 -2.47 21.55 37.45
C GLY A 8 -2.67 20.06 37.09
N GLN A 9 -3.34 19.32 37.98
CA GLN A 9 -3.63 17.90 37.76
C GLN A 9 -4.63 17.66 36.63
N ARG A 10 -5.67 18.50 36.52
CA ARG A 10 -6.64 18.44 35.40
C ARG A 10 -6.01 18.81 34.06
N ARG A 11 -5.14 19.81 34.02
CA ARG A 11 -4.41 20.21 32.80
C ARG A 11 -3.41 19.14 32.37
N SER A 12 -2.72 18.52 33.33
CA SER A 12 -1.81 17.41 33.06
C SER A 12 -2.56 16.18 32.52
N GLY A 13 -3.70 15.82 33.11
CA GLY A 13 -4.55 14.74 32.59
C GLY A 13 -5.05 15.00 31.17
N LEU A 14 -5.44 16.25 30.87
CA LEU A 14 -5.86 16.64 29.52
C LEU A 14 -4.71 16.50 28.50
N THR A 15 -3.49 16.91 28.86
CA THR A 15 -2.32 16.76 27.98
C THR A 15 -2.00 15.29 27.72
N PHE A 16 -2.08 14.43 28.74
CA PHE A 16 -1.87 12.99 28.55
C PHE A 16 -2.96 12.37 27.67
N ALA A 17 -4.23 12.73 27.88
CA ALA A 17 -5.32 12.26 27.04
C ALA A 17 -5.13 12.68 25.56
N LEU A 18 -4.72 13.92 25.31
CA LEU A 18 -4.39 14.42 23.97
C LEU A 18 -3.25 13.63 23.31
N LEU A 19 -2.18 13.35 24.06
CA LEU A 19 -1.05 12.56 23.56
C LEU A 19 -1.46 11.12 23.24
N ILE A 20 -2.30 10.51 24.06
CA ILE A 20 -2.84 9.16 23.83
C ILE A 20 -3.70 9.14 22.56
N VAL A 21 -4.61 10.09 22.39
CA VAL A 21 -5.43 10.20 21.19
C VAL A 21 -4.59 10.43 19.95
N LEU A 22 -3.58 11.32 20.02
CA LEU A 22 -2.69 11.61 18.90
C LEU A 22 -1.86 10.38 18.50
N SER A 23 -1.31 9.65 19.48
CA SER A 23 -0.53 8.44 19.23
C SER A 23 -1.39 7.31 18.65
N LEU A 24 -2.58 7.07 19.20
CA LEU A 24 -3.55 6.12 18.63
C LEU A 24 -3.93 6.48 17.20
N THR A 25 -4.20 7.76 16.93
CA THR A 25 -4.53 8.24 15.59
C THR A 25 -3.36 8.03 14.63
N GLY A 26 -2.13 8.30 15.06
CA GLY A 26 -0.92 8.07 14.27
C GLY A 26 -0.73 6.59 13.92
N VAL A 27 -0.87 5.70 14.91
CA VAL A 27 -0.77 4.23 14.69
C VAL A 27 -1.88 3.74 13.76
N TYR A 28 -3.11 4.20 13.95
CA TYR A 28 -4.25 3.83 13.10
C TYR A 28 -4.01 4.24 11.64
N LEU A 29 -3.57 5.48 11.40
CA LEU A 29 -3.25 5.96 10.06
C LEU A 29 -2.10 5.17 9.46
N TYR A 30 -1.01 4.98 10.19
CA TYR A 30 0.13 4.19 9.73
C TYR A 30 -0.29 2.78 9.32
N HIS A 31 -1.07 2.09 10.16
CA HIS A 31 -1.58 0.76 9.86
C HIS A 31 -2.51 0.78 8.65
N SER A 32 -3.43 1.74 8.56
CA SER A 32 -4.38 1.86 7.45
C SER A 32 -3.68 2.08 6.09
N PHE A 33 -2.61 2.88 6.07
CA PHE A 33 -1.83 3.10 4.85
C PHE A 33 -0.99 1.88 4.45
N ASN A 34 -0.42 1.17 5.42
CA ASN A 34 0.41 -0.01 5.16
C ASN A 34 -0.38 -1.30 4.95
N SER A 35 -1.63 -1.36 5.40
CA SER A 35 -2.52 -2.53 5.22
C SER A 35 -3.27 -2.53 3.89
N ARG A 36 -2.99 -1.57 3.00
CA ARG A 36 -3.56 -1.60 1.65
C ARG A 36 -3.09 -2.88 0.98
N GLU A 37 -4.03 -3.63 0.43
CA GLU A 37 -3.70 -4.85 -0.30
C GLU A 37 -2.61 -4.56 -1.34
N PRO A 38 -1.61 -5.45 -1.47
CA PRO A 38 -0.57 -5.29 -2.46
C PRO A 38 -1.21 -5.25 -3.84
N ALA A 39 -0.68 -4.37 -4.69
CA ALA A 39 -1.23 -4.18 -6.02
C ALA A 39 -1.19 -5.50 -6.81
N GLU A 40 -2.11 -5.67 -7.75
CA GLU A 40 -2.23 -6.90 -8.52
C GLU A 40 -1.91 -6.64 -9.99
N ILE A 41 -1.06 -7.50 -10.52
CA ILE A 41 -0.75 -7.63 -11.93
C ILE A 41 -1.57 -8.81 -12.46
N ALA A 42 -2.60 -8.53 -13.23
CA ALA A 42 -3.50 -9.54 -13.78
C ALA A 42 -3.03 -9.94 -15.19
N LEU A 43 -2.32 -11.07 -15.32
CA LEU A 43 -1.71 -11.52 -16.56
C LEU A 43 -2.57 -12.58 -17.26
N VAL A 44 -2.92 -12.34 -18.52
CA VAL A 44 -3.42 -13.36 -19.47
C VAL A 44 -2.39 -13.51 -20.59
N ILE A 45 -1.90 -14.72 -20.82
CA ILE A 45 -0.91 -14.95 -21.89
C ILE A 45 -1.57 -14.73 -23.26
N GLY A 46 -0.88 -14.02 -24.16
CA GLY A 46 -1.31 -13.76 -25.53
C GLY A 46 -2.11 -12.48 -25.73
N GLU A 47 -2.37 -11.71 -24.67
CA GLU A 47 -3.04 -10.42 -24.78
C GLU A 47 -2.07 -9.26 -25.03
N PRO A 48 -2.55 -8.12 -25.56
CA PRO A 48 -1.75 -6.90 -25.65
C PRO A 48 -1.35 -6.36 -24.27
N TYR A 49 -0.11 -5.90 -24.14
CA TYR A 49 0.41 -5.30 -22.90
C TYR A 49 -0.49 -4.20 -22.33
N GLU A 50 -1.06 -3.36 -23.19
CA GLU A 50 -1.96 -2.28 -22.76
C GLU A 50 -3.26 -2.80 -22.12
N ALA A 51 -3.81 -3.90 -22.64
CA ALA A 51 -5.00 -4.52 -22.07
C ALA A 51 -4.70 -5.11 -20.67
N MET A 52 -3.56 -5.78 -20.55
CA MET A 52 -3.04 -6.28 -19.27
C MET A 52 -2.81 -5.14 -18.27
N ARG A 53 -2.17 -4.05 -18.70
CA ARG A 53 -1.86 -2.87 -17.88
C ARG A 53 -3.11 -2.16 -17.39
N GLN A 54 -4.13 -2.03 -18.23
CA GLN A 54 -5.40 -1.39 -17.86
C GLN A 54 -6.23 -2.23 -16.89
N ARG A 55 -6.18 -3.57 -17.02
CA ARG A 55 -6.89 -4.47 -16.10
C ARG A 55 -6.21 -4.59 -14.74
N SER A 56 -4.89 -4.45 -14.70
CA SER A 56 -4.09 -4.55 -13.48
C SER A 56 -4.33 -3.36 -12.55
N SER A 57 -4.39 -3.61 -11.23
CA SER A 57 -4.44 -2.53 -10.24
C SER A 57 -3.05 -1.94 -9.96
N ALA A 58 -1.99 -2.68 -10.30
CA ALA A 58 -0.62 -2.19 -10.29
C ALA A 58 -0.43 -1.04 -11.28
N LYS A 59 0.15 0.07 -10.79
CA LYS A 59 0.56 1.18 -11.66
C LYS A 59 1.86 0.82 -12.37
N ILE A 60 1.75 0.34 -13.61
CA ILE A 60 2.88 -0.02 -14.48
C ILE A 60 3.07 1.06 -15.55
N SER A 61 4.31 1.37 -15.89
CA SER A 61 4.65 2.37 -16.91
C SER A 61 4.19 1.94 -18.31
N PRO A 62 3.87 2.90 -19.20
CA PRO A 62 3.57 2.62 -20.61
C PRO A 62 4.81 2.06 -21.35
N PRO A 63 4.62 1.39 -22.50
CA PRO A 63 5.67 0.64 -23.20
C PRO A 63 6.75 1.50 -23.88
N TYR A 64 6.51 2.80 -24.08
CA TYR A 64 7.45 3.75 -24.72
C TYR A 64 7.93 4.83 -23.75
N ASP A 65 8.08 4.48 -22.47
CA ASP A 65 9.03 5.15 -21.61
C ASP A 65 10.43 4.78 -22.15
N ASN A 66 11.08 5.73 -22.79
CA ASN A 66 12.40 5.68 -23.42
C ASN A 66 13.57 5.40 -22.45
N SER A 67 13.28 4.91 -21.24
CA SER A 67 14.26 4.26 -20.39
C SER A 67 14.35 2.77 -20.72
N ILE A 68 15.53 2.18 -20.55
CA ILE A 68 15.77 0.72 -20.52
C ILE A 68 15.16 0.14 -19.21
N GLY A 69 14.03 0.71 -18.79
CA GLY A 69 13.36 0.46 -17.54
C GLY A 69 12.61 -0.86 -17.65
N PHE A 70 12.96 -1.79 -16.78
CA PHE A 70 12.12 -2.94 -16.51
C PHE A 70 10.69 -2.45 -16.20
N ARG A 71 9.68 -3.11 -16.76
CA ARG A 71 8.25 -2.82 -16.53
C ARG A 71 7.83 -3.22 -15.11
N ILE A 72 8.41 -2.54 -14.12
CA ILE A 72 8.27 -2.82 -12.70
C ILE A 72 7.11 -1.98 -12.14
N PRO A 73 6.20 -2.58 -11.36
CA PRO A 73 5.21 -1.86 -10.59
C PRO A 73 5.84 -0.79 -9.67
N LYS A 74 5.19 0.37 -9.54
CA LYS A 74 5.66 1.44 -8.63
C LYS A 74 5.52 1.09 -7.12
N THR A 75 4.84 -0.01 -6.81
CA THR A 75 4.55 -0.49 -5.46
C THR A 75 4.73 -2.00 -5.42
N ASP A 76 4.86 -2.58 -4.24
CA ASP A 76 4.83 -4.04 -4.09
C ASP A 76 3.57 -4.61 -4.75
N ALA A 77 3.76 -5.63 -5.58
CA ALA A 77 2.69 -6.22 -6.34
C ALA A 77 2.80 -7.74 -6.39
N ARG A 78 1.65 -8.40 -6.46
CA ARG A 78 1.55 -9.83 -6.74
C ARG A 78 1.17 -10.04 -8.20
N LEU A 79 1.70 -11.11 -8.80
CA LEU A 79 1.27 -11.58 -10.10
C LEU A 79 0.11 -12.54 -9.91
N ARG A 80 -1.02 -12.23 -10.56
CA ARG A 80 -2.13 -13.15 -10.76
C ARG A 80 -2.10 -13.62 -12.20
N PHE A 81 -1.67 -14.85 -12.40
CA PHE A 81 -1.77 -15.49 -13.70
C PHE A 81 -3.17 -16.06 -13.89
N ILE A 82 -3.89 -15.53 -14.88
CA ILE A 82 -5.26 -15.91 -15.22
C ILE A 82 -5.19 -16.98 -16.31
N ASP A 83 -5.30 -18.23 -15.87
CA ASP A 83 -5.44 -19.39 -16.75
C ASP A 83 -6.41 -20.39 -16.12
N PRO A 84 -7.31 -21.01 -16.90
CA PRO A 84 -8.30 -21.96 -16.36
C PRO A 84 -7.70 -23.22 -15.70
N LYS A 85 -6.48 -23.62 -16.11
CA LYS A 85 -5.85 -24.87 -15.67
C LYS A 85 -4.62 -24.64 -14.80
N TYR A 86 -3.85 -23.60 -15.09
CA TYR A 86 -2.55 -23.33 -14.48
C TYR A 86 -2.48 -21.96 -13.79
N GLY A 87 -3.62 -21.30 -13.55
CA GLY A 87 -3.64 -20.00 -12.89
C GLY A 87 -3.08 -20.03 -11.46
N PHE A 88 -2.39 -18.98 -11.05
CA PHE A 88 -1.82 -18.85 -9.71
C PHE A 88 -1.69 -17.39 -9.27
N ILE A 89 -1.47 -17.20 -7.96
CA ILE A 89 -1.17 -15.90 -7.37
C ILE A 89 0.18 -16.00 -6.64
N THR A 90 1.12 -15.13 -6.97
CA THR A 90 2.41 -15.06 -6.26
C THR A 90 2.28 -14.31 -4.94
N PRO A 91 3.19 -14.54 -3.98
CA PRO A 91 3.42 -13.57 -2.93
C PRO A 91 3.75 -12.18 -3.51
N PRO A 92 3.49 -11.09 -2.77
CA PRO A 92 3.88 -9.75 -3.19
C PRO A 92 5.39 -9.63 -3.39
N ALA A 93 5.80 -9.03 -4.50
CA ALA A 93 7.19 -8.77 -4.83
C ALA A 93 7.37 -7.31 -5.24
N ARG A 94 8.46 -6.70 -4.77
CA ARG A 94 8.82 -5.32 -5.10
C ARG A 94 9.42 -5.18 -6.51
N PHE A 95 10.13 -6.22 -6.97
CA PHE A 95 10.86 -6.23 -8.24
C PHE A 95 10.28 -7.28 -9.19
N LEU A 96 8.99 -7.17 -9.50
CA LEU A 96 8.37 -8.03 -10.50
C LEU A 96 8.71 -7.49 -11.89
N VAL A 97 9.53 -8.24 -12.63
CA VAL A 97 9.99 -7.87 -13.97
C VAL A 97 9.16 -8.61 -15.02
N MET A 98 8.68 -7.87 -16.02
CA MET A 98 7.92 -8.40 -17.15
C MET A 98 8.72 -8.19 -18.44
N TYR A 99 9.03 -9.28 -19.13
CA TYR A 99 9.74 -9.27 -20.42
C TYR A 99 8.74 -9.13 -21.57
#